data_AF-A0A803L4C9-F1
#
_entry.id   AF-A0A803L4C9-F1
#
_cell.length_a   1.000
_cell.length_b   1.000
_cell.length_c   1.000
_cell.angle_alpha   90.00
_cell.angle_beta   90.00
_cell.angle_gamma   90.00
#
_symmetry.space_group_name_H-M   'P 1'
#
loop_
_entity.id
_entity.type
_entity.pdbx_description
1 polymer ?
#
loop_
_entity_poly.entity_id
_entity_poly.type
_entity_poly.pdbx_seq_one_letter_code
_entity_poly.pdbx_strand_id
1 'polypeptide(L)'
;MKSRPPLHGIKHLIVSLRASFIKRTPVTFVEALLWLAPRPESIFIYNDFIPIYKVLKFTYEIPLKGVKKCGCWKTPAIICWRHALEKVLLENQEGDEDDTRLANFFTKGRIDEKMVSFVKSVKPKKKKTFHFVSSHWLFARIR
;
A
#
# COMPACT_ATOMS: atom_id res chain seq x y z
N MET A 1 -19.55 4.93 -17.57
CA MET A 1 -18.29 5.06 -18.34
C MET A 1 -17.25 4.13 -17.74
N LYS A 2 -16.56 3.30 -18.54
CA LYS A 2 -15.38 2.54 -18.07
C LYS A 2 -14.15 3.13 -18.74
N SER A 3 -13.69 4.25 -18.20
CA SER A 3 -12.47 4.97 -18.60
C SER A 3 -11.22 4.18 -18.20
N ARG A 4 -10.09 4.50 -18.84
CA ARG A 4 -8.78 3.99 -18.44
C ARG A 4 -8.47 4.44 -17.01
N PRO A 5 -7.95 3.58 -16.13
CA PRO A 5 -7.50 4.01 -14.81
C PRO A 5 -6.47 5.13 -14.94
N PRO A 6 -6.60 6.21 -14.15
CA PRO A 6 -5.75 7.38 -14.28
C PRO A 6 -4.27 7.06 -14.04
N LEU A 7 -3.97 6.10 -13.15
CA LEU A 7 -2.61 5.73 -12.75
C LEU A 7 -2.19 4.33 -13.24
N HIS A 8 -2.73 3.89 -14.38
CA HIS A 8 -2.52 2.53 -14.92
C HIS A 8 -1.07 2.10 -15.17
N GLY A 9 -0.12 3.03 -15.27
CA GLY A 9 1.31 2.75 -15.48
C GLY A 9 2.16 2.89 -14.22
N ILE A 10 1.57 3.30 -13.09
CA ILE A 10 2.32 3.56 -11.87
C ILE A 10 2.63 2.24 -11.14
N LYS A 11 3.92 2.01 -10.90
CA LYS A 11 4.43 0.85 -10.16
C LYS A 11 4.41 1.07 -8.64
N HIS A 12 4.77 2.26 -8.18
CA HIS A 12 4.88 2.56 -6.76
C HIS A 12 3.96 3.72 -6.43
N LEU A 13 2.93 3.46 -5.63
CA LEU A 13 2.09 4.52 -5.06
C LEU A 13 2.58 4.86 -3.68
N ILE A 14 2.71 6.16 -3.44
CA ILE A 14 3.08 6.73 -2.15
C ILE A 14 1.93 7.64 -1.75
N VAL A 15 1.32 7.37 -0.60
CA VAL A 15 0.12 8.07 -0.12
C VAL A 15 0.37 8.59 1.28
N SER A 16 0.37 9.92 1.40
CA SER A 16 0.39 10.61 2.69
C SER A 16 -1.04 10.79 3.19
N LEU A 17 -1.27 10.43 4.44
CA LEU A 17 -2.50 10.75 5.16
C LEU A 17 -2.21 11.86 6.17
N ARG A 18 -2.82 13.03 5.95
CA ARG A 18 -2.78 14.17 6.87
C ARG A 18 -3.80 14.10 8.01
N ALA A 19 -4.55 13.01 8.11
CA ALA A 19 -5.55 12.86 9.16
C ALA A 19 -4.97 12.14 10.38
N SER A 20 -5.01 12.79 11.54
CA SER A 20 -4.63 12.25 12.84
C SER A 20 -5.47 11.04 13.30
N PHE A 21 -6.59 10.76 12.62
CA PHE A 21 -7.59 9.77 13.04
C PHE A 21 -7.49 8.42 12.31
N ILE A 22 -6.74 8.33 11.20
CA ILE A 22 -6.62 7.08 10.46
C ILE A 22 -5.52 6.24 11.11
N LYS A 23 -5.89 5.57 12.22
CA LYS A 23 -5.06 4.55 12.89
C LYS A 23 -5.04 3.22 12.13
N ARG A 24 -6.02 3.01 11.25
CA ARG A 24 -6.25 1.76 10.52
C ARG A 24 -6.28 2.02 9.03
N THR A 25 -5.99 1.02 8.21
CA THR A 25 -6.11 1.15 6.75
C THR A 25 -7.35 0.42 6.25
N PRO A 26 -8.48 1.12 5.98
CA PRO A 26 -9.70 0.46 5.54
C PRO A 26 -9.50 -0.25 4.21
N VAL A 27 -10.15 -1.41 4.04
CA VAL A 27 -10.14 -2.15 2.76
C VAL A 27 -10.65 -1.29 1.60
N THR A 28 -11.69 -0.50 1.82
CA THR A 28 -12.28 0.40 0.81
C THR A 28 -11.27 1.44 0.31
N PHE A 29 -10.37 1.88 1.17
CA PHE A 29 -9.30 2.80 0.79
C PHE A 29 -8.29 2.11 -0.14
N VAL A 30 -7.85 0.91 0.21
CA VAL A 30 -6.96 0.11 -0.64
C VAL A 30 -7.63 -0.26 -1.96
N GLU A 31 -8.92 -0.59 -1.95
CA GLU A 31 -9.69 -0.85 -3.16
C GLU A 31 -9.75 0.37 -4.09
N ALA A 32 -9.97 1.58 -3.54
CA ALA A 32 -9.94 2.82 -4.32
C ALA A 32 -8.56 3.08 -4.92
N LEU A 33 -7.47 2.85 -4.17
CA LEU A 33 -6.11 2.96 -4.70
C LEU A 33 -5.84 1.97 -5.83
N LEU A 34 -6.32 0.73 -5.69
CA LEU A 34 -6.23 -0.30 -6.72
C LEU A 34 -7.13 -0.03 -7.93
N TRP A 35 -8.18 0.76 -7.77
CA TRP A 35 -8.98 1.25 -8.88
C TRP A 35 -8.24 2.32 -9.68
N LEU A 36 -7.53 3.24 -9.00
CA LEU A 36 -6.70 4.26 -9.64
C LEU A 36 -5.49 3.65 -10.35
N ALA A 37 -4.79 2.76 -9.66
CA ALA A 37 -3.64 2.00 -10.12
C ALA A 37 -3.99 0.51 -10.08
N PRO A 38 -4.34 -0.10 -11.22
CA PRO A 38 -4.82 -1.47 -11.33
C PRO A 38 -3.75 -2.52 -11.09
N ARG A 39 -2.46 -2.18 -11.22
CA ARG A 39 -1.33 -3.13 -11.11
C ARG A 39 -0.06 -2.51 -10.51
N PRO A 40 -0.10 -1.94 -9.30
CA PRO A 40 1.08 -1.40 -8.65
C PRO A 40 1.94 -2.54 -8.11
N GLU A 41 3.26 -2.41 -8.18
CA GLU A 41 4.21 -3.29 -7.48
C GLU A 41 4.24 -2.98 -5.98
N SER A 42 3.95 -1.74 -5.57
CA SER A 42 3.78 -1.41 -4.15
C SER A 42 2.87 -0.20 -3.89
N ILE A 43 2.25 -0.20 -2.71
CA ILE A 43 1.53 0.92 -2.13
C ILE A 43 2.14 1.21 -0.75
N PHE A 44 2.68 2.41 -0.58
CA PHE A 44 3.21 2.92 0.68
C PHE A 44 2.21 3.92 1.26
N ILE A 45 1.72 3.65 2.46
CA ILE A 45 0.80 4.51 3.18
C ILE A 45 1.51 4.97 4.44
N TYR A 46 1.70 6.28 4.56
CA TYR A 46 2.31 6.89 5.75
C TYR A 46 1.38 7.95 6.32
N ASN A 47 1.41 8.07 7.64
CA ASN A 47 0.71 9.13 8.35
C ASN A 47 1.74 10.17 8.80
N ASP A 48 1.49 11.44 8.50
CA ASP A 48 2.43 12.52 8.82
C ASP A 48 2.53 12.77 10.34
N PHE A 49 1.48 12.44 11.08
CA PHE A 49 1.35 12.71 12.53
C PHE A 49 1.78 11.52 13.39
N ILE A 50 1.61 10.31 12.88
CA ILE A 50 1.98 9.08 13.60
C ILE A 50 2.96 8.31 12.72
N PRO A 51 4.17 7.94 13.20
CA PRO A 51 5.20 7.28 12.39
C PRO A 51 4.88 5.82 12.05
N ILE A 52 3.58 5.46 12.00
CA ILE A 52 3.10 4.19 11.49
C ILE A 52 3.07 4.30 9.97
N TYR A 53 3.69 3.31 9.34
CA TYR A 53 3.57 3.10 7.90
C TYR A 53 3.04 1.70 7.64
N LYS A 54 2.24 1.58 6.59
CA LYS A 54 1.79 0.31 6.03
C LYS A 54 2.31 0.23 4.59
N VAL A 55 2.97 -0.87 4.26
CA VAL A 55 3.43 -1.16 2.89
C VAL A 55 2.76 -2.41 2.41
N LEU A 56 2.10 -2.33 1.26
CA LEU A 56 1.62 -3.48 0.50
C LEU A 56 2.55 -3.64 -0.70
N LYS A 57 3.15 -4.82 -0.85
CA LYS A 57 3.90 -5.19 -2.05
C LYS A 57 3.16 -6.30 -2.77
N PHE A 58 3.11 -6.18 -4.09
CA PHE A 58 2.35 -7.08 -4.94
C PHE A 58 3.28 -7.79 -5.91
N THR A 59 3.17 -9.11 -5.95
CA THR A 59 3.77 -9.93 -6.99
C THR A 59 2.67 -10.37 -7.94
N TYR A 60 2.93 -10.28 -9.23
CA TYR A 60 1.98 -10.67 -10.25
C TYR A 60 2.54 -11.78 -11.10
N GLU A 61 1.68 -12.71 -11.50
CA GLU A 61 1.97 -13.69 -12.53
C GLU A 61 2.40 -12.98 -13.82
N ILE A 62 3.43 -13.52 -14.47
CA ILE A 62 3.79 -13.11 -15.82
C ILE A 62 2.68 -13.65 -16.73
N PRO A 63 1.95 -12.79 -17.47
CA PRO A 63 0.94 -13.28 -18.38
C PRO A 63 1.62 -14.15 -19.45
N LEU A 64 1.21 -15.42 -19.54
CA LEU A 64 1.60 -16.30 -20.64
C LEU A 64 1.20 -15.63 -21.96
N LYS A 65 2.09 -15.70 -22.97
CA LYS A 65 1.89 -15.07 -24.29
C LYS A 65 0.50 -15.45 -24.85
N GLY A 66 -0.34 -14.45 -25.10
CA GLY A 66 -1.74 -14.63 -25.55
C GLY A 66 -2.80 -13.96 -24.68
N VAL A 67 -2.49 -12.76 -24.15
CA VAL A 67 -3.25 -12.00 -23.13
C VAL A 67 -4.77 -12.16 -23.23
N LYS A 68 -5.37 -12.89 -22.30
CA LYS A 68 -6.82 -12.80 -22.03
C LYS A 68 -7.12 -11.39 -21.54
N LYS A 69 -8.06 -10.71 -22.22
CA LYS A 69 -8.53 -9.38 -21.83
C LYS A 69 -9.08 -9.46 -20.39
N CYS A 70 -8.67 -8.53 -19.52
CA CYS A 70 -9.16 -8.41 -18.13
C CYS A 70 -10.69 -8.29 -18.04
N GLY A 71 -11.36 -7.76 -19.08
CA GLY A 71 -12.80 -7.43 -19.04
C GLY A 71 -13.17 -6.32 -18.03
N CYS A 72 -12.29 -6.03 -17.07
CA CYS A 72 -12.41 -5.00 -16.05
C CYS A 72 -12.55 -3.60 -16.65
N TRP A 73 -11.83 -3.38 -17.75
CA TRP A 73 -11.71 -2.10 -18.43
C TRP A 73 -12.04 -2.30 -19.91
N LYS A 74 -12.64 -1.29 -20.54
CA LYS A 74 -12.91 -1.31 -21.99
C LYS A 74 -11.62 -1.35 -22.81
N THR A 75 -10.50 -0.90 -22.24
CA THR A 75 -9.18 -0.94 -22.87
C THR A 75 -8.57 -2.34 -22.75
N PRO A 76 -8.26 -3.03 -23.86
CA PRO A 76 -7.85 -4.44 -23.86
C PRO A 76 -6.47 -4.72 -23.25
N ALA A 77 -5.65 -3.70 -22.99
CA ALA A 77 -4.25 -3.86 -22.58
C ALA A 77 -3.99 -3.78 -21.06
N ILE A 78 -5.00 -3.49 -20.23
CA ILE A 78 -4.79 -3.29 -18.80
C ILE A 78 -5.14 -4.57 -18.04
N ILE A 79 -4.11 -5.27 -17.59
CA ILE A 79 -4.21 -6.37 -16.63
C ILE A 79 -4.31 -5.75 -15.23
N CYS A 80 -5.36 -6.08 -14.48
CA CYS A 80 -5.52 -5.61 -13.10
C CYS A 80 -5.15 -6.70 -12.08
N TRP A 81 -5.04 -6.29 -10.82
CA TRP A 81 -4.72 -7.16 -9.70
C TRP A 81 -5.65 -8.38 -9.59
N ARG A 82 -6.94 -8.25 -9.89
CA ARG A 82 -7.90 -9.38 -9.82
C ARG A 82 -7.60 -10.53 -10.80
N HIS A 83 -6.72 -10.30 -11.79
CA HIS A 83 -6.40 -11.28 -12.84
C HIS A 83 -5.01 -11.91 -12.72
N ALA A 84 -4.08 -11.23 -12.07
CA ALA A 84 -2.68 -11.64 -12.10
C ALA A 84 -2.03 -11.61 -10.72
N LEU A 85 -2.74 -11.22 -9.66
CA LEU A 85 -2.14 -11.09 -8.34
C LEU A 85 -1.77 -12.47 -7.77
N GLU A 86 -0.48 -12.73 -7.60
CA GLU A 86 0.02 -14.01 -7.06
C GLU A 86 0.22 -13.92 -5.54
N LYS A 87 0.84 -12.82 -5.10
CA LYS A 87 1.26 -12.64 -3.71
C LYS A 87 1.09 -11.21 -3.27
N VAL A 88 0.66 -11.04 -2.03
CA VAL A 88 0.66 -9.78 -1.30
C VAL A 88 1.54 -9.92 -0.07
N LEU A 89 2.55 -9.07 0.03
CA LEU A 89 3.34 -8.90 1.25
C LEU A 89 2.89 -7.61 1.94
N LEU A 90 2.33 -7.76 3.13
CA LEU A 90 1.96 -6.67 4.02
C LEU A 90 3.08 -6.46 5.04
N GLU A 91 3.73 -5.30 4.98
CA GLU A 91 4.68 -4.84 5.99
C GLU A 91 4.04 -3.75 6.85
N ASN A 92 3.98 -3.94 8.16
CA ASN A 92 3.51 -2.92 9.10
C ASN A 92 4.35 -2.88 10.38
N GLN A 93 4.26 -1.77 11.13
CA GLN A 93 4.93 -1.65 12.43
C GLN A 93 4.15 -2.31 13.57
N GLU A 94 2.83 -2.44 13.42
CA GLU A 94 1.92 -2.96 14.44
C GLU A 94 0.74 -3.63 13.73
N GLY A 95 0.20 -4.68 14.33
CA GLY A 95 -0.95 -5.37 13.77
C GLY A 95 -2.19 -4.48 13.76
N ASP A 96 -2.87 -4.42 12.61
CA ASP A 96 -4.11 -3.69 12.43
C ASP A 96 -5.26 -4.70 12.30
N GLU A 97 -6.41 -4.43 12.92
CA GLU A 97 -7.63 -5.25 12.79
C GLU A 97 -8.05 -5.40 11.32
N ASP A 98 -7.78 -4.39 10.49
CA ASP A 98 -8.07 -4.44 9.06
C ASP A 98 -7.10 -5.36 8.29
N ASP A 99 -6.01 -5.86 8.89
CA ASP A 99 -5.08 -6.78 8.20
C ASP A 99 -5.77 -8.09 7.81
N THR A 100 -6.61 -8.65 8.69
CA THR A 100 -7.41 -9.85 8.39
C THR A 100 -8.44 -9.56 7.29
N ARG A 101 -9.03 -8.36 7.31
CA ARG A 101 -9.99 -7.93 6.27
C ARG A 101 -9.31 -7.73 4.93
N LEU A 102 -8.08 -7.20 4.91
CA LEU A 102 -7.25 -7.08 3.72
C LEU A 102 -6.84 -8.46 3.18
N ALA A 103 -6.41 -9.37 4.04
CA ALA A 103 -6.11 -10.75 3.64
C ALA A 103 -7.32 -11.39 2.95
N ASN A 104 -8.50 -11.32 3.59
CA ASN A 104 -9.75 -11.84 3.02
C ASN A 104 -10.12 -11.17 1.69
N PHE A 105 -9.94 -9.85 1.58
CA PHE A 105 -10.20 -9.09 0.36
C PHE A 105 -9.33 -9.58 -0.81
N PHE A 106 -8.04 -9.80 -0.60
CA PHE A 106 -7.15 -10.26 -1.67
C PHE A 106 -7.37 -11.73 -2.02
N THR A 107 -7.59 -12.60 -1.02
CA THR A 107 -7.84 -14.03 -1.25
C THR A 107 -9.13 -14.27 -2.02
N LYS A 108 -10.19 -13.46 -1.77
CA LYS A 108 -11.48 -13.58 -2.47
C LYS A 108 -11.60 -12.72 -3.71
N GLY A 109 -10.62 -11.84 -3.96
CA GLY A 109 -10.70 -10.83 -5.03
C GLY A 109 -10.28 -11.34 -6.41
N ARG A 110 -9.68 -12.53 -6.51
CA ARG A 110 -9.30 -13.12 -7.80
C ARG A 110 -10.51 -13.68 -8.54
N ILE A 111 -10.56 -13.37 -9.83
CA ILE A 111 -11.67 -13.79 -10.71
C ILE A 111 -11.53 -15.25 -11.14
N ASP A 112 -10.30 -15.74 -11.24
CA ASP A 112 -10.00 -17.14 -11.56
C ASP A 112 -9.90 -18.03 -10.30
N GLU A 113 -10.32 -17.51 -9.14
CA GLU A 113 -10.36 -18.21 -7.84
C GLU A 113 -9.01 -18.80 -7.40
N LYS A 114 -7.90 -18.46 -8.07
CA LYS A 114 -6.58 -18.88 -7.63
C LYS A 114 -6.30 -18.30 -6.26
N MET A 115 -5.65 -19.09 -5.42
CA MET A 115 -5.28 -18.64 -4.09
C MET A 115 -4.18 -17.58 -4.17
N VAL A 116 -4.39 -16.45 -3.51
CA VAL A 116 -3.36 -15.41 -3.33
C VAL A 116 -2.58 -15.72 -2.05
N SER A 117 -1.26 -15.77 -2.14
CA SER A 117 -0.42 -15.85 -0.94
C SER A 117 -0.42 -14.49 -0.24
N PHE A 118 -0.98 -14.41 0.97
CA PHE A 118 -0.91 -13.21 1.80
C PHE A 118 0.07 -13.44 2.94
N VAL A 119 1.17 -12.67 2.95
CA VAL A 119 2.22 -12.75 3.96
C VAL A 119 2.24 -11.46 4.74
N LYS A 120 2.19 -11.54 6.07
CA LYS A 120 2.36 -10.40 6.96
C LYS A 120 3.75 -10.43 7.58
N SER A 121 4.46 -9.32 7.53
CA SER A 121 5.72 -9.12 8.25
C SER A 121 5.64 -7.87 9.13
N VAL A 122 6.03 -8.03 10.39
CA VAL A 122 6.10 -6.92 11.34
C VAL A 122 7.52 -6.38 11.33
N LYS A 123 7.70 -5.10 10.99
CA LYS A 123 9.01 -4.46 11.08
C LYS A 123 9.27 -3.99 12.51
N PRO A 124 10.45 -4.29 13.09
CA PRO A 124 10.78 -3.81 14.42
C PRO A 124 10.81 -2.28 14.45
N LYS A 125 10.20 -1.68 15.48
CA LYS A 125 10.27 -0.23 15.73
C LYS A 125 11.74 0.17 15.88
N LYS A 126 12.28 0.98 14.97
CA LYS A 126 13.57 1.64 15.21
C LYS A 126 13.39 2.58 16.41
N LYS A 127 14.07 2.29 17.54
CA LYS A 127 14.13 3.23 18.67
C LYS A 127 14.70 4.55 18.15
N LYS A 128 13.92 5.62 18.20
CA LYS A 128 14.44 6.97 18.00
C LYS A 128 15.22 7.33 19.26
N THR A 129 16.54 7.23 19.22
CA THR A 129 17.40 7.84 20.22
C THR A 129 17.25 9.35 20.05
N PHE A 130 16.50 9.99 20.94
CA PHE A 130 16.52 11.45 21.04
C PHE A 130 17.88 11.84 21.61
N HIS A 131 18.80 12.29 20.76
CA HIS A 131 19.94 13.08 21.23
C HIS A 131 19.38 14.44 21.64
N PHE A 132 19.16 14.61 22.95
CA PHE A 132 18.88 15.91 23.55
C PHE A 132 20.17 16.73 23.46
N VAL A 133 20.31 17.54 22.40
CA VAL A 133 21.37 18.55 22.36
C VAL A 133 20.89 19.70 23.25
N SER A 134 21.34 19.68 24.51
CA SER A 134 21.16 20.80 25.43
C SER A 134 21.90 22.02 24.87
N SER A 135 21.15 22.97 24.32
CA SER A 135 21.71 24.27 23.92
C SER A 135 21.96 25.09 25.18
N HIS A 136 23.22 25.12 25.63
CA HIS A 136 23.68 26.05 26.66
C HIS A 136 23.50 27.49 26.17
N TRP A 137 22.79 28.29 26.96
CA TRP A 137 22.58 29.72 26.73
C TRP A 137 23.93 30.46 26.75
N LEU A 138 24.28 31.12 25.64
CA LEU A 138 25.33 32.15 25.63
C LEU A 138 24.74 33.43 26.23
N PHE A 139 25.17 33.78 27.45
CA PHE A 139 25.05 35.14 27.96
C PHE A 139 26.16 36.00 27.35
N ALA A 140 25.80 36.97 26.51
CA ALA A 140 26.65 38.12 26.20
C ALA A 140 25.99 39.36 26.81
N ARG A 141 26.55 39.85 27.92
CA ARG A 141 26.21 41.16 28.51
C ARG A 141 27.38 42.10 28.19
N ILE A 142 27.20 42.95 27.19
CA ILE A 142 28.11 44.07 26.91
C ILE A 142 27.58 45.28 27.69
N ARG A 143 28.44 45.86 28.52
CA ARG A 143 28.41 47.27 28.91
C ARG A 143 29.83 47.76 29.09
#